data_AF-A0A7W3PFQ8-F1
#
_entry.id   AF-A0A7W3PFQ8-F1
#
_cell.length_a   1.000
_cell.length_b   1.000
_cell.length_c   1.000
_cell.angle_alpha   90.00
_cell.angle_beta   90.00
_cell.angle_gamma   90.00
#
_symmetry.space_group_name_H-M   'P 1'
#
loop_
_entity.id
_entity.type
_entity.pdbx_description
1 polymer ?
#
loop_
_entity_poly.entity_id
_entity_poly.type
_entity_poly.pdbx_seq_one_letter_code
_entity_poly.pdbx_strand_id
1 'polypeptide(L)'
;MSDERSLFPTAMRGYDRDQVHAHLDRLNHALEEARRQVEASDGRAMQLTQDLNDAKRNLRETEKPSYAGLGSRIELLLRSAEDQSTDIINQANQQAADIMARAKLSGGQVRSRAESEVAEMLASARREAEEIRTTMAAEAEGHLLAAQRRAEELVGSAERESAQIASAINAEESERRASLERELGTLRSTVERETTELRVNTERDTAKLRAQVNAETTEQRETAERDSSAMLASARAESEQILSEARRQAAEASNAVTTEMEDLREQARAALAQAELDIATRKEAVEKELAERHETAKTETGKLVSTAEEHAAEAEKRVAVALEQSEKIRSESDVYVKDLVADARKSADRIVADAREFAEQTIDDARAEAESSRSAAQHQLEDLTRQHDSINSYLEELRGMLGTPAAPNGAPANAAPAAPAAKAASMAGATPAQQARFAVVGDGTEAEPEVPDSADADGSMPASIPPSNPTPVPVGTATVVIPSVKGTKASTKAGQAASDSASSPAESDDAEAPVSEKAGASS
;
A
#
# COMPACT_ATOMS: atom_id res chain seq x y z
N MET A 1 17.92 -193.47 96.67
CA MET A 1 17.90 -192.00 96.80
C MET A 1 17.18 -191.41 95.58
N SER A 2 15.92 -191.80 95.28
CA SER A 2 14.72 -191.81 96.14
C SER A 2 14.19 -190.38 96.35
N ASP A 3 12.95 -190.01 96.00
CA ASP A 3 11.80 -190.84 95.60
C ASP A 3 10.91 -190.24 94.50
N GLU A 4 9.98 -191.07 94.05
CA GLU A 4 8.95 -190.87 93.03
C GLU A 4 8.20 -189.54 93.14
N ARG A 5 8.18 -188.79 92.04
CA ARG A 5 7.16 -187.76 91.75
C ARG A 5 6.78 -187.94 90.29
N SER A 6 5.54 -188.36 90.03
CA SER A 6 5.13 -188.81 88.69
C SER A 6 5.43 -187.75 87.63
N LEU A 7 6.33 -188.07 86.68
CA LEU A 7 6.65 -187.18 85.55
C LEU A 7 5.47 -187.01 84.58
N PHE A 8 4.45 -187.86 84.70
CA PHE A 8 3.28 -187.89 83.83
C PHE A 8 2.00 -187.74 84.68
N PRO A 9 1.19 -186.70 84.45
CA PRO A 9 -0.13 -186.59 85.05
C PRO A 9 -1.05 -187.73 84.60
N THR A 10 -1.85 -188.23 85.52
CA THR A 10 -2.91 -189.21 85.25
C THR A 10 -4.25 -188.51 85.02
N ALA A 11 -4.76 -188.63 83.80
CA ALA A 11 -6.16 -188.37 83.51
C ALA A 11 -7.04 -189.49 84.09
N MET A 12 -8.36 -189.28 84.12
CA MET A 12 -9.36 -190.22 84.68
C MET A 12 -9.38 -191.64 84.06
N ARG A 13 -8.52 -191.95 83.08
CA ARG A 13 -8.41 -193.27 82.45
C ARG A 13 -6.98 -193.65 82.01
N GLY A 14 -5.94 -193.01 82.53
CA GLY A 14 -4.53 -193.34 82.23
C GLY A 14 -3.58 -192.14 82.23
N TYR A 15 -2.32 -192.38 81.89
CA TYR A 15 -1.33 -191.31 81.67
C TYR A 15 -1.65 -190.48 80.42
N ASP A 16 -1.33 -189.20 80.45
CA ASP A 16 -1.40 -188.32 79.28
C ASP A 16 -0.41 -188.76 78.20
N ARG A 17 -0.94 -189.20 77.05
CA ARG A 17 -0.17 -189.75 75.92
C ARG A 17 0.76 -188.71 75.30
N ASP A 18 0.34 -187.45 75.23
CA ASP A 18 1.11 -186.42 74.53
C ASP A 18 2.32 -185.98 75.38
N GLN A 19 2.18 -186.01 76.70
CA GLN A 19 3.30 -185.80 77.63
C GLN A 19 4.30 -186.97 77.63
N VAL A 20 3.82 -188.21 77.48
CA VAL A 20 4.71 -189.38 77.31
C VAL A 20 5.49 -189.30 75.99
N HIS A 21 4.83 -188.95 74.88
CA HIS A 21 5.53 -188.70 73.61
C HIS A 21 6.57 -187.57 73.74
N ALA A 22 6.19 -186.41 74.28
CA ALA A 22 7.11 -185.29 74.48
C ALA A 22 8.32 -185.59 75.40
N HIS A 23 8.22 -186.61 76.27
CA HIS A 23 9.36 -187.09 77.07
C HIS A 23 10.21 -188.12 76.32
N LEU A 24 9.60 -189.02 75.54
CA LEU A 24 10.31 -189.93 74.63
C LEU A 24 11.10 -189.15 73.57
N ASP A 25 10.51 -188.12 72.97
CA ASP A 25 11.17 -187.26 71.99
C ASP A 25 12.37 -186.54 72.62
N ARG A 26 12.25 -186.09 73.87
CA ARG A 26 13.36 -185.47 74.63
C ARG A 26 14.48 -186.47 74.94
N LEU A 27 14.14 -187.71 75.29
CA LEU A 27 15.12 -188.79 75.50
C LEU A 27 15.81 -189.19 74.19
N ASN A 28 15.08 -189.24 73.07
CA ASN A 28 15.65 -189.47 71.75
C ASN A 28 16.62 -188.35 71.35
N HIS A 29 16.25 -187.08 71.54
CA HIS A 29 17.14 -185.93 71.30
C HIS A 29 18.41 -186.02 72.16
N ALA A 30 18.29 -186.32 73.47
CA ALA A 30 19.45 -186.47 74.34
C ALA A 30 20.36 -187.64 73.94
N LEU A 31 19.78 -188.73 73.40
CA LEU A 31 20.53 -189.89 72.91
C LEU A 31 21.22 -189.61 71.55
N GLU A 32 20.60 -188.83 70.66
CA GLU A 32 21.26 -188.32 69.45
C GLU A 32 22.38 -187.34 69.78
N GLU A 33 22.16 -186.43 70.73
CA GLU A 33 23.17 -185.46 71.18
C GLU A 33 24.37 -186.16 71.81
N ALA A 34 24.14 -187.17 72.66
CA ALA A 34 25.20 -188.02 73.21
C ALA A 34 25.98 -188.78 72.12
N ARG A 35 25.30 -189.31 71.09
CA ARG A 35 25.96 -189.96 69.94
C ARG A 35 26.85 -188.99 69.15
N ARG A 36 26.34 -187.80 68.82
CA ARG A 36 27.13 -186.74 68.16
C ARG A 36 28.33 -186.32 69.01
N GLN A 37 28.18 -186.31 70.34
CA GLN A 37 29.27 -185.97 71.25
C GLN A 37 30.38 -187.05 71.28
N VAL A 38 30.02 -188.34 71.16
CA VAL A 38 30.96 -189.46 71.00
C VAL A 38 31.66 -189.40 69.65
N GLU A 39 30.93 -189.23 68.54
CA GLU A 39 31.52 -189.05 67.20
C GLU A 39 32.49 -187.86 67.16
N ALA A 40 32.13 -186.76 67.82
CA ALA A 40 32.98 -185.58 67.97
C ALA A 40 34.19 -185.81 68.91
N SER A 41 34.18 -186.76 69.84
CA SER A 41 35.38 -187.17 70.58
C SER A 41 36.27 -188.11 69.78
N ASP A 42 35.69 -189.06 69.02
CA ASP A 42 36.45 -190.00 68.20
C ASP A 42 37.16 -189.28 67.05
N GLY A 43 36.50 -188.31 66.41
CA GLY A 43 37.13 -187.44 65.41
C GLY A 43 38.32 -186.65 65.97
N ARG A 44 38.21 -186.13 67.21
CA ARG A 44 39.33 -185.47 67.91
C ARG A 44 40.44 -186.46 68.29
N ALA A 45 40.11 -187.69 68.67
CA ALA A 45 41.10 -188.73 68.96
C ALA A 45 41.87 -189.14 67.69
N MET A 46 41.20 -189.21 66.53
CA MET A 46 41.87 -189.43 65.23
C MET A 46 42.78 -188.28 64.85
N GLN A 47 42.32 -187.02 64.97
CA GLN A 47 43.14 -185.83 64.72
C GLN A 47 44.41 -185.82 65.59
N LEU A 48 44.25 -185.94 66.92
CA LEU A 48 45.38 -186.01 67.84
C LEU A 48 46.33 -187.19 67.54
N THR A 49 45.81 -188.32 67.06
CA THR A 49 46.64 -189.46 66.66
C THR A 49 47.43 -189.17 65.38
N GLN A 50 46.86 -188.42 64.42
CA GLN A 50 47.56 -187.95 63.24
C GLN A 50 48.65 -186.93 63.60
N ASP A 51 48.31 -185.90 64.38
CA ASP A 51 49.26 -184.88 64.86
C ASP A 51 50.47 -185.51 65.57
N LEU A 52 50.23 -186.52 66.41
CA LEU A 52 51.29 -187.24 67.14
C LEU A 52 52.15 -188.10 66.19
N ASN A 53 51.59 -188.61 65.09
CA ASN A 53 52.36 -189.35 64.09
C ASN A 53 53.18 -188.44 63.17
N ASP A 54 52.65 -187.27 62.79
CA ASP A 54 53.39 -186.29 61.99
C ASP A 54 54.47 -185.58 62.84
N ALA A 55 54.21 -185.29 64.12
CA ALA A 55 55.25 -184.88 65.07
C ALA A 55 56.37 -185.92 65.20
N LYS A 56 56.05 -187.23 65.21
CA LYS A 56 57.04 -188.33 65.20
C LYS A 56 57.84 -188.42 63.89
N ARG A 57 57.28 -187.98 62.74
CA ARG A 57 58.03 -187.87 61.48
C ARG A 57 59.04 -186.72 61.56
N ASN A 58 58.56 -185.53 61.94
CA ASN A 58 59.40 -184.33 62.09
C ASN A 58 60.58 -184.56 63.06
N LEU A 59 60.37 -185.31 64.15
CA LEU A 59 61.43 -185.67 65.08
C LEU A 59 62.49 -186.58 64.42
N ARG A 60 62.08 -187.60 63.68
CA ARG A 60 63.00 -188.54 62.99
C ARG A 60 63.83 -187.87 61.90
N GLU A 61 63.25 -186.92 61.18
CA GLU A 61 63.95 -186.11 60.18
C GLU A 61 64.96 -185.15 60.81
N THR A 62 64.73 -184.74 62.07
CA THR A 62 65.67 -183.96 62.88
C THR A 62 66.81 -184.84 63.42
N GLU A 63 66.54 -186.09 63.81
CA GLU A 63 67.52 -187.03 64.38
C GLU A 63 68.46 -187.69 63.35
N LYS A 64 68.08 -187.75 62.06
CA LYS A 64 68.92 -188.34 60.99
C LYS A 64 68.93 -187.48 59.72
N PRO A 65 69.87 -186.52 59.60
CA PRO A 65 70.00 -185.67 58.42
C PRO A 65 70.21 -186.47 57.13
N SER A 66 69.38 -186.20 56.12
CA SER A 66 69.46 -186.78 54.78
C SER A 66 69.66 -185.68 53.74
N TYR A 67 70.46 -185.95 52.71
CA TYR A 67 70.78 -184.99 51.64
C TYR A 67 69.54 -184.44 50.92
N ALA A 68 68.44 -185.21 50.87
CA ALA A 68 67.17 -184.76 50.30
C ALA A 68 66.53 -183.59 51.06
N GLY A 69 66.68 -183.54 52.40
CA GLY A 69 66.15 -182.46 53.24
C GLY A 69 66.94 -181.14 53.15
N LEU A 70 68.11 -181.16 52.49
CA LEU A 70 68.90 -179.96 52.22
C LEU A 70 68.32 -179.16 51.03
N GLY A 71 67.82 -179.85 50.01
CA GLY A 71 67.16 -179.22 48.85
C GLY A 71 65.89 -178.47 49.24
N SER A 72 64.98 -179.12 49.97
CA SER A 72 63.73 -178.48 50.44
C SER A 72 63.97 -177.32 51.41
N ARG A 73 65.06 -177.35 52.20
CA ARG A 73 65.45 -176.21 53.05
C ARG A 73 66.01 -175.03 52.25
N ILE A 74 66.71 -175.29 51.14
CA ILE A 74 67.18 -174.24 50.22
C ILE A 74 66.01 -173.64 49.43
N GLU A 75 65.07 -174.46 48.95
CA GLU A 75 63.83 -174.02 48.32
C GLU A 75 63.01 -173.14 49.27
N LEU A 76 62.82 -173.58 50.52
CA LEU A 76 62.13 -172.81 51.56
C LEU A 76 62.84 -171.50 51.89
N LEU A 77 64.18 -171.47 51.88
CA LEU A 77 64.96 -170.24 52.13
C LEU A 77 64.90 -169.27 50.95
N LEU A 78 64.97 -169.76 49.71
CA LEU A 78 64.82 -168.93 48.51
C LEU A 78 63.40 -168.35 48.42
N ARG A 79 62.38 -169.18 48.64
CA ARG A 79 60.99 -168.74 48.71
C ARG A 79 60.76 -167.74 49.84
N SER A 80 61.28 -168.00 51.04
CA SER A 80 61.22 -167.05 52.16
C SER A 80 61.94 -165.73 51.84
N ALA A 81 63.01 -165.74 51.05
CA ALA A 81 63.72 -164.53 50.63
C ALA A 81 62.98 -163.78 49.50
N GLU A 82 62.26 -164.49 48.62
CA GLU A 82 61.40 -163.92 47.57
C GLU A 82 60.12 -163.32 48.16
N ASP A 83 59.47 -164.03 49.09
CA ASP A 83 58.36 -163.54 49.91
C ASP A 83 58.80 -162.28 50.69
N GLN A 84 59.93 -162.34 51.43
CA GLN A 84 60.49 -161.17 52.14
C GLN A 84 60.85 -160.00 51.21
N SER A 85 61.41 -160.27 50.03
CA SER A 85 61.74 -159.22 49.05
C SER A 85 60.47 -158.57 48.51
N THR A 86 59.43 -159.37 48.26
CA THR A 86 58.10 -158.91 47.83
C THR A 86 57.43 -158.07 48.92
N ASP A 87 57.50 -158.50 50.19
CA ASP A 87 57.03 -157.73 51.34
C ASP A 87 57.77 -156.40 51.52
N ILE A 88 59.12 -156.40 51.38
CA ILE A 88 59.92 -155.17 51.46
C ILE A 88 59.58 -154.22 50.30
N ILE A 89 59.38 -154.72 49.08
CA ILE A 89 58.97 -153.91 47.93
C ILE A 89 57.54 -153.36 48.14
N ASN A 90 56.62 -154.17 48.65
CA ASN A 90 55.26 -153.73 48.97
C ASN A 90 55.26 -152.68 50.09
N GLN A 91 56.05 -152.88 51.15
CA GLN A 91 56.22 -151.93 52.24
C GLN A 91 56.85 -150.61 51.76
N ALA A 92 57.87 -150.67 50.91
CA ALA A 92 58.51 -149.49 50.32
C ALA A 92 57.55 -148.73 49.39
N ASN A 93 56.77 -149.43 48.58
CA ASN A 93 55.73 -148.84 47.72
C ASN A 93 54.61 -148.18 48.55
N GLN A 94 54.18 -148.83 49.64
CA GLN A 94 53.22 -148.25 50.58
C GLN A 94 53.79 -146.99 51.24
N GLN A 95 55.03 -147.04 51.76
CA GLN A 95 55.70 -145.88 52.34
C GLN A 95 55.88 -144.73 51.34
N ALA A 96 56.25 -145.03 50.09
CA ALA A 96 56.36 -144.02 49.02
C ALA A 96 54.99 -143.39 48.68
N ALA A 97 53.93 -144.20 48.61
CA ALA A 97 52.57 -143.70 48.43
C ALA A 97 52.12 -142.82 49.61
N ASP A 98 52.44 -143.22 50.84
CA ASP A 98 52.15 -142.47 52.07
C ASP A 98 52.90 -141.13 52.11
N ILE A 99 54.19 -141.12 51.78
CA ILE A 99 55.01 -139.90 51.68
C ILE A 99 54.43 -138.98 50.59
N MET A 100 54.07 -139.51 49.43
CA MET A 100 53.46 -138.74 48.35
C MET A 100 52.07 -138.20 48.70
N ALA A 101 51.26 -138.95 49.46
CA ALA A 101 49.97 -138.49 49.96
C ALA A 101 50.14 -137.36 50.99
N ARG A 102 51.05 -137.52 51.96
CA ARG A 102 51.40 -136.50 52.95
C ARG A 102 52.00 -135.25 52.31
N ALA A 103 52.86 -135.40 51.29
CA ALA A 103 53.43 -134.29 50.54
C ALA A 103 52.36 -133.52 49.72
N LYS A 104 51.44 -134.23 49.06
CA LYS A 104 50.30 -133.62 48.36
C LYS A 104 49.35 -132.89 49.33
N LEU A 105 49.06 -133.48 50.49
CA LEU A 105 48.26 -132.85 51.54
C LEU A 105 48.93 -131.58 52.06
N SER A 106 50.22 -131.65 52.40
CA SER A 106 51.01 -130.52 52.89
C SER A 106 51.10 -129.39 51.85
N GLY A 107 51.41 -129.72 50.59
CA GLY A 107 51.41 -128.77 49.48
C GLY A 107 50.05 -128.11 49.25
N GLY A 108 48.96 -128.88 49.35
CA GLY A 108 47.59 -128.36 49.30
C GLY A 108 47.25 -127.42 50.48
N GLN A 109 47.69 -127.75 51.70
CA GLN A 109 47.52 -126.89 52.87
C GLN A 109 48.33 -125.60 52.79
N VAL A 110 49.60 -125.66 52.36
CA VAL A 110 50.45 -124.48 52.15
C VAL A 110 49.86 -123.59 51.05
N ARG A 111 49.43 -124.19 49.94
CA ARG A 111 48.75 -123.45 48.86
C ARG A 111 47.45 -122.78 49.34
N SER A 112 46.59 -123.50 50.05
CA SER A 112 45.32 -122.96 50.55
C SER A 112 45.52 -121.83 51.57
N ARG A 113 46.57 -121.90 52.41
CA ARG A 113 46.97 -120.79 53.29
C ARG A 113 47.42 -119.57 52.47
N ALA A 114 48.35 -119.74 51.54
CA ALA A 114 48.83 -118.65 50.70
C ALA A 114 47.71 -118.02 49.84
N GLU A 115 46.78 -118.82 49.31
CA GLU A 115 45.59 -118.32 48.59
C GLU A 115 44.64 -117.54 49.50
N SER A 116 44.53 -117.92 50.79
CA SER A 116 43.73 -117.21 51.79
C SER A 116 44.41 -115.90 52.22
N GLU A 117 45.72 -115.93 52.50
CA GLU A 117 46.54 -114.77 52.86
C GLU A 117 46.55 -113.72 51.73
N VAL A 118 46.66 -114.16 50.47
CA VAL A 118 46.57 -113.27 49.31
C VAL A 118 45.16 -112.71 49.14
N ALA A 119 44.10 -113.50 49.38
CA ALA A 119 42.73 -113.01 49.36
C ALA A 119 42.47 -111.95 50.46
N GLU A 120 43.02 -112.15 51.66
CA GLU A 120 42.92 -111.20 52.77
C GLU A 120 43.71 -109.91 52.50
N MET A 121 44.97 -110.00 52.02
CA MET A 121 45.75 -108.84 51.61
C MET A 121 45.06 -108.04 50.49
N LEU A 122 44.49 -108.71 49.48
CA LEU A 122 43.71 -108.05 48.42
C LEU A 122 42.40 -107.45 48.93
N ALA A 123 41.78 -108.02 49.97
CA ALA A 123 40.61 -107.45 50.61
C ALA A 123 40.95 -106.21 51.45
N SER A 124 42.08 -106.21 52.16
CA SER A 124 42.57 -105.06 52.92
C SER A 124 42.93 -103.90 51.99
N ALA A 125 43.81 -104.14 51.02
CA ALA A 125 44.25 -103.12 50.05
C ALA A 125 43.10 -102.51 49.24
N ARG A 126 42.02 -103.27 48.97
CA ARG A 126 40.79 -102.74 48.33
C ARG A 126 39.96 -101.87 49.27
N ARG A 127 39.87 -102.20 50.57
CA ARG A 127 39.20 -101.37 51.57
C ARG A 127 39.96 -100.07 51.78
N GLU A 128 41.27 -100.15 51.97
CA GLU A 128 42.17 -99.00 52.11
C GLU A 128 42.10 -98.07 50.90
N ALA A 129 42.13 -98.62 49.67
CA ALA A 129 42.02 -97.82 48.45
C ALA A 129 40.65 -97.16 48.26
N GLU A 130 39.56 -97.78 48.73
CA GLU A 130 38.23 -97.17 48.69
C GLU A 130 38.06 -96.12 49.80
N GLU A 131 38.57 -96.39 51.01
CA GLU A 131 38.60 -95.42 52.11
C GLU A 131 39.34 -94.15 51.69
N ILE A 132 40.56 -94.28 51.15
CA ILE A 132 41.35 -93.17 50.58
C ILE A 132 40.57 -92.47 49.47
N ARG A 133 39.85 -93.19 48.60
CA ARG A 133 39.01 -92.54 47.57
C ARG A 133 37.89 -91.71 48.21
N THR A 134 37.20 -92.25 49.21
CA THR A 134 36.08 -91.54 49.87
C THR A 134 36.52 -90.33 50.67
N THR A 135 37.67 -90.39 51.36
CA THR A 135 38.21 -89.23 52.09
C THR A 135 38.69 -88.15 51.13
N MET A 136 39.49 -88.50 50.11
CA MET A 136 39.96 -87.54 49.10
C MET A 136 38.80 -86.91 48.29
N ALA A 137 37.71 -87.65 48.04
CA ALA A 137 36.50 -87.10 47.42
C ALA A 137 35.79 -86.09 48.34
N ALA A 138 35.57 -86.43 49.61
CA ALA A 138 34.95 -85.54 50.58
C ALA A 138 35.80 -84.28 50.86
N GLU A 139 37.13 -84.40 50.88
CA GLU A 139 38.05 -83.27 50.97
C GLU A 139 37.97 -82.37 49.72
N ALA A 140 37.95 -82.96 48.52
CA ALA A 140 37.81 -82.21 47.27
C ALA A 140 36.47 -81.46 47.19
N GLU A 141 35.35 -82.10 47.54
CA GLU A 141 34.03 -81.46 47.64
C GLU A 141 34.02 -80.35 48.70
N GLY A 142 34.63 -80.59 49.86
CA GLY A 142 34.79 -79.58 50.92
C GLY A 142 35.60 -78.36 50.45
N HIS A 143 36.68 -78.57 49.68
CA HIS A 143 37.46 -77.50 49.08
C HIS A 143 36.70 -76.73 48.00
N LEU A 144 35.93 -77.41 47.13
CA LEU A 144 35.08 -76.77 46.13
C LEU A 144 33.99 -75.92 46.78
N LEU A 145 33.28 -76.45 47.79
CA LEU A 145 32.26 -75.71 48.55
C LEU A 145 32.85 -74.55 49.38
N ALA A 146 34.11 -74.64 49.80
CA ALA A 146 34.82 -73.53 50.45
C ALA A 146 35.27 -72.46 49.45
N ALA A 147 35.70 -72.85 48.24
CA ALA A 147 36.06 -71.94 47.17
C ALA A 147 34.84 -71.19 46.62
N GLN A 148 33.73 -71.91 46.39
CA GLN A 148 32.46 -71.33 45.94
C GLN A 148 31.93 -70.28 46.93
N ARG A 149 31.82 -70.61 48.23
CA ARG A 149 31.34 -69.64 49.24
C ARG A 149 32.23 -68.40 49.33
N ARG A 150 33.56 -68.54 49.23
CA ARG A 150 34.47 -67.38 49.15
C ARG A 150 34.24 -66.54 47.89
N ALA A 151 33.95 -67.17 46.75
CA ALA A 151 33.62 -66.45 45.53
C ALA A 151 32.29 -65.70 45.66
N GLU A 152 31.26 -66.33 46.24
CA GLU A 152 29.95 -65.71 46.53
C GLU A 152 30.08 -64.55 47.54
N GLU A 153 30.88 -64.72 48.60
CA GLU A 153 31.21 -63.67 49.57
C GLU A 153 31.93 -62.47 48.91
N LEU A 154 32.92 -62.73 48.05
CA LEU A 154 33.66 -61.71 47.32
C LEU A 154 32.79 -60.97 46.30
N VAL A 155 32.02 -61.70 45.47
CA VAL A 155 31.08 -61.11 44.50
C VAL A 155 30.05 -60.26 45.23
N GLY A 156 29.39 -60.79 46.26
CA GLY A 156 28.44 -60.04 47.06
C GLY A 156 29.05 -58.84 47.78
N SER A 157 30.35 -58.87 48.11
CA SER A 157 31.04 -57.69 48.66
C SER A 157 31.28 -56.60 47.60
N ALA A 158 31.73 -56.98 46.40
CA ALA A 158 31.94 -56.07 45.28
C ALA A 158 30.61 -55.49 44.76
N GLU A 159 29.52 -56.26 44.76
CA GLU A 159 28.18 -55.78 44.43
C GLU A 159 27.69 -54.71 45.43
N ARG A 160 27.91 -54.92 46.74
CA ARG A 160 27.57 -53.93 47.78
C ARG A 160 28.42 -52.67 47.67
N GLU A 161 29.72 -52.80 47.41
CA GLU A 161 30.63 -51.66 47.20
C GLU A 161 30.25 -50.88 45.94
N SER A 162 29.97 -51.57 44.83
CA SER A 162 29.49 -50.96 43.58
C SER A 162 28.16 -50.22 43.77
N ALA A 163 27.20 -50.81 44.49
CA ALA A 163 25.94 -50.15 44.83
C ALA A 163 26.14 -48.93 45.75
N GLN A 164 27.08 -48.98 46.70
CA GLN A 164 27.44 -47.86 47.56
C GLN A 164 28.08 -46.72 46.76
N ILE A 165 29.01 -47.02 45.85
CA ILE A 165 29.65 -46.06 44.95
C ILE A 165 28.60 -45.41 44.02
N ALA A 166 27.71 -46.20 43.41
CA ALA A 166 26.63 -45.69 42.57
C ALA A 166 25.67 -44.78 43.35
N SER A 167 25.32 -45.15 44.59
CA SER A 167 24.49 -44.31 45.47
C SER A 167 25.18 -43.00 45.84
N ALA A 168 26.49 -43.01 46.11
CA ALA A 168 27.28 -41.81 46.38
C ALA A 168 27.36 -40.88 45.15
N ILE A 169 27.63 -41.43 43.96
CA ILE A 169 27.65 -40.66 42.71
C ILE A 169 26.29 -40.01 42.42
N ASN A 170 25.19 -40.74 42.61
CA ASN A 170 23.84 -40.20 42.43
C ASN A 170 23.52 -39.08 43.44
N ALA A 171 24.01 -39.18 44.68
CA ALA A 171 23.87 -38.14 45.68
C ALA A 171 24.69 -36.89 45.33
N GLU A 172 25.96 -37.04 44.95
CA GLU A 172 26.80 -35.93 44.48
C GLU A 172 26.22 -35.26 43.23
N GLU A 173 25.66 -36.03 42.28
CA GLU A 173 25.04 -35.45 41.09
C GLU A 173 23.78 -34.65 41.46
N SER A 174 22.94 -35.18 42.36
CA SER A 174 21.75 -34.46 42.86
C SER A 174 22.15 -33.16 43.58
N GLU A 175 23.21 -33.19 44.39
CA GLU A 175 23.73 -31.99 45.08
C GLU A 175 24.29 -30.96 44.10
N ARG A 176 25.12 -31.38 43.12
CA ARG A 176 25.67 -30.51 42.07
C ARG A 176 24.56 -29.88 41.22
N ARG A 177 23.56 -30.66 40.80
CA ARG A 177 22.39 -30.18 40.07
C ARG A 177 21.62 -29.14 40.90
N ALA A 178 21.38 -29.41 42.18
CA ALA A 178 20.68 -28.48 43.08
C ALA A 178 21.50 -27.22 43.41
N SER A 179 22.84 -27.27 43.40
CA SER A 179 23.66 -26.06 43.52
C SER A 179 23.55 -25.20 42.26
N LEU A 180 23.76 -25.81 41.08
CA LEU A 180 23.66 -25.13 39.78
C LEU A 180 22.26 -24.54 39.55
N GLU A 181 21.18 -25.20 40.00
CA GLU A 181 19.82 -24.66 39.92
C GLU A 181 19.64 -23.40 40.79
N ARG A 182 20.20 -23.38 42.01
CA ARG A 182 20.20 -22.18 42.88
C ARG A 182 21.04 -21.06 42.27
N GLU A 183 22.23 -21.38 41.75
CA GLU A 183 23.15 -20.43 41.11
C GLU A 183 22.53 -19.81 39.85
N LEU A 184 21.86 -20.61 39.01
CA LEU A 184 21.10 -20.13 37.86
C LEU A 184 19.88 -19.30 38.30
N GLY A 185 19.23 -19.65 39.41
CA GLY A 185 18.15 -18.86 40.01
C GLY A 185 18.60 -17.47 40.47
N THR A 186 19.71 -17.39 41.22
CA THR A 186 20.27 -16.11 41.67
C THR A 186 20.82 -15.27 40.50
N LEU A 187 21.45 -15.89 39.51
CA LEU A 187 21.90 -15.20 38.31
C LEU A 187 20.73 -14.64 37.48
N ARG A 188 19.66 -15.42 37.27
CA ARG A 188 18.43 -14.96 36.59
C ARG A 188 17.81 -13.77 37.33
N SER A 189 17.60 -13.88 38.64
CA SER A 189 17.03 -12.80 39.45
C SER A 189 17.93 -11.54 39.43
N THR A 190 19.25 -11.71 39.39
CA THR A 190 20.19 -10.58 39.25
C THR A 190 20.06 -9.90 37.89
N VAL A 191 20.00 -10.67 36.79
CA VAL A 191 19.81 -10.13 35.43
C VAL A 191 18.41 -9.51 35.25
N GLU A 192 17.37 -10.09 35.84
CA GLU A 192 16.01 -9.53 35.84
C GLU A 192 15.95 -8.18 36.59
N ARG A 193 16.65 -8.06 37.73
CA ARG A 193 16.82 -6.80 38.46
C ARG A 193 17.62 -5.79 37.65
N GLU A 194 18.77 -6.17 37.09
CA GLU A 194 19.63 -5.26 36.33
C GLU A 194 18.97 -4.78 35.02
N THR A 195 18.25 -5.66 34.31
CA THR A 195 17.52 -5.27 33.10
C THR A 195 16.32 -4.37 33.41
N THR A 196 15.61 -4.58 34.53
CA THR A 196 14.53 -3.66 34.95
C THR A 196 15.08 -2.32 35.45
N GLU A 197 16.18 -2.30 36.21
CA GLU A 197 16.88 -1.07 36.61
C GLU A 197 17.40 -0.28 35.40
N LEU A 198 18.01 -0.94 34.40
CA LEU A 198 18.42 -0.30 33.15
C LEU A 198 17.22 0.24 32.35
N ARG A 199 16.09 -0.48 32.32
CA ARG A 199 14.87 -0.01 31.63
C ARG A 199 14.30 1.23 32.32
N VAL A 200 14.13 1.21 33.64
CA VAL A 200 13.62 2.36 34.41
C VAL A 200 14.56 3.56 34.32
N ASN A 201 15.88 3.36 34.33
CA ASN A 201 16.83 4.45 34.16
C ASN A 201 16.77 5.06 32.74
N THR A 202 16.69 4.25 31.68
CA THR A 202 16.57 4.75 30.30
C THR A 202 15.20 5.38 30.01
N GLU A 203 14.11 4.86 30.58
CA GLU A 203 12.80 5.52 30.59
C GLU A 203 12.87 6.88 31.29
N ARG A 204 13.52 6.97 32.47
CA ARG A 204 13.69 8.22 33.21
C ARG A 204 14.55 9.24 32.46
N ASP A 205 15.64 8.81 31.83
CA ASP A 205 16.55 9.71 31.12
C ASP A 205 15.98 10.19 29.77
N THR A 206 15.23 9.34 29.07
CA THR A 206 14.46 9.78 27.90
C THR A 206 13.30 10.71 28.28
N ALA A 207 12.66 10.53 29.45
CA ALA A 207 11.69 11.48 29.98
C ALA A 207 12.33 12.84 30.33
N LYS A 208 13.48 12.87 31.01
CA LYS A 208 14.26 14.10 31.26
C LYS A 208 14.58 14.83 29.95
N LEU A 209 15.10 14.11 28.95
CA LEU A 209 15.50 14.70 27.68
C LEU A 209 14.30 15.25 26.90
N ARG A 210 13.15 14.57 26.91
CA ARG A 210 11.89 15.10 26.36
C ARG A 210 11.44 16.36 27.09
N ALA A 211 11.47 16.38 28.43
CA ALA A 211 11.11 17.56 29.22
C ALA A 211 12.04 18.74 28.93
N GLN A 212 13.35 18.51 28.79
CA GLN A 212 14.33 19.53 28.40
C GLN A 212 14.04 20.07 26.98
N VAL A 213 13.88 19.20 25.98
CA VAL A 213 13.58 19.62 24.60
C VAL A 213 12.23 20.34 24.51
N ASN A 214 11.23 19.93 25.29
CA ASN A 214 9.95 20.64 25.38
C ASN A 214 10.15 22.04 25.98
N ALA A 215 10.91 22.17 27.07
CA ALA A 215 11.22 23.46 27.69
C ALA A 215 11.99 24.41 26.74
N GLU A 216 13.06 23.91 26.11
CA GLU A 216 13.87 24.65 25.14
C GLU A 216 13.03 25.08 23.92
N THR A 217 12.12 24.22 23.42
CA THR A 217 11.23 24.58 22.30
C THR A 217 10.09 25.50 22.70
N THR A 218 9.61 25.49 23.96
CA THR A 218 8.72 26.54 24.46
C THR A 218 9.44 27.88 24.60
N GLU A 219 10.67 27.91 25.13
CA GLU A 219 11.47 29.13 25.23
C GLU A 219 11.77 29.73 23.85
N GLN A 220 12.14 28.89 22.87
CA GLN A 220 12.34 29.30 21.47
C GLN A 220 11.06 29.83 20.79
N ARG A 221 9.87 29.29 21.12
CA ARG A 221 8.59 29.83 20.64
C ARG A 221 8.28 31.16 21.30
N GLU A 222 8.34 31.26 22.62
CA GLU A 222 8.05 32.50 23.33
C GLU A 222 9.02 33.63 22.94
N THR A 223 10.30 33.32 22.67
CA THR A 223 11.26 34.31 22.15
C THR A 223 10.93 34.75 20.73
N ALA A 224 10.63 33.82 19.81
CA ALA A 224 10.18 34.16 18.46
C ALA A 224 8.85 34.94 18.45
N GLU A 225 7.93 34.65 19.37
CA GLU A 225 6.68 35.40 19.57
C GLU A 225 6.93 36.81 20.12
N ARG A 226 7.81 36.96 21.12
CA ARG A 226 8.26 38.28 21.61
C ARG A 226 8.88 39.09 20.48
N ASP A 227 9.86 38.53 19.77
CA ASP A 227 10.60 39.21 18.70
C ASP A 227 9.67 39.61 17.54
N SER A 228 8.81 38.70 17.07
CA SER A 228 7.84 39.03 16.03
C SER A 228 6.80 40.06 16.50
N SER A 229 6.37 40.03 17.76
CA SER A 229 5.49 41.06 18.33
C SER A 229 6.18 42.43 18.40
N ALA A 230 7.48 42.47 18.72
CA ALA A 230 8.29 43.68 18.77
C ALA A 230 8.55 44.25 17.36
N MET A 231 8.83 43.40 16.37
CA MET A 231 8.95 43.81 14.96
C MET A 231 7.62 44.37 14.43
N LEU A 232 6.48 43.73 14.76
CA LEU A 232 5.15 44.25 14.41
C LEU A 232 4.81 45.55 15.15
N ALA A 233 5.28 45.76 16.37
CA ALA A 233 5.14 47.01 17.09
C ALA A 233 5.98 48.14 16.46
N SER A 234 7.24 47.86 16.10
CA SER A 234 8.11 48.82 15.40
C SER A 234 7.52 49.22 14.05
N ALA A 235 7.14 48.25 13.21
CA ALA A 235 6.54 48.51 11.90
C ALA A 235 5.22 49.29 11.99
N ARG A 236 4.43 49.10 13.07
CA ARG A 236 3.25 49.94 13.35
C ARG A 236 3.63 51.35 13.74
N ALA A 237 4.58 51.54 14.66
CA ALA A 237 5.05 52.86 15.07
C ALA A 237 5.67 53.64 13.90
N GLU A 238 6.47 52.98 13.06
CA GLU A 238 7.02 53.53 11.81
C GLU A 238 5.91 53.91 10.82
N SER A 239 4.89 53.05 10.64
CA SER A 239 3.74 53.35 9.78
C SER A 239 2.88 54.49 10.32
N GLU A 240 2.67 54.57 11.63
CA GLU A 240 1.98 55.68 12.30
C GLU A 240 2.77 56.98 12.19
N GLN A 241 4.11 56.93 12.33
CA GLN A 241 4.98 58.07 12.08
C GLN A 241 4.86 58.54 10.62
N ILE A 242 5.02 57.66 9.64
CA ILE A 242 4.87 57.99 8.21
C ILE A 242 3.49 58.58 7.90
N LEU A 243 2.41 58.02 8.48
CA LEU A 243 1.06 58.57 8.34
C LEU A 243 0.90 59.93 9.04
N SER A 244 1.56 60.16 10.16
CA SER A 244 1.56 61.47 10.85
C SER A 244 2.33 62.54 10.06
N GLU A 245 3.47 62.17 9.46
CA GLU A 245 4.28 63.05 8.61
C GLU A 245 3.56 63.35 7.29
N ALA A 246 2.97 62.35 6.65
CA ALA A 246 2.15 62.53 5.45
C ALA A 246 0.88 63.37 5.73
N ARG A 247 0.25 63.21 6.91
CA ARG A 247 -0.86 64.09 7.34
C ARG A 247 -0.39 65.52 7.61
N ARG A 248 0.78 65.70 8.21
CA ARG A 248 1.39 67.03 8.41
C ARG A 248 1.70 67.69 7.06
N GLN A 249 2.34 66.98 6.14
CA GLN A 249 2.61 67.46 4.79
C GLN A 249 1.33 67.77 4.01
N ALA A 250 0.29 66.93 4.13
CA ALA A 250 -1.00 67.18 3.49
C ALA A 250 -1.73 68.40 4.10
N ALA A 251 -1.62 68.62 5.42
CA ALA A 251 -2.16 69.81 6.08
C ALA A 251 -1.37 71.08 5.73
N GLU A 252 -0.03 70.99 5.64
CA GLU A 252 0.84 72.08 5.17
C GLU A 252 0.54 72.44 3.72
N ALA A 253 0.35 71.43 2.85
CA ALA A 253 -0.05 71.62 1.46
C ALA A 253 -1.48 72.16 1.32
N SER A 254 -2.45 71.69 2.12
CA SER A 254 -3.81 72.27 2.10
C SER A 254 -3.82 73.70 2.61
N ASN A 255 -3.01 74.01 3.63
CA ASN A 255 -2.87 75.37 4.16
C ASN A 255 -2.23 76.29 3.11
N ALA A 256 -1.17 75.83 2.43
CA ALA A 256 -0.55 76.55 1.32
C ALA A 256 -1.55 76.82 0.18
N VAL A 257 -2.34 75.82 -0.23
CA VAL A 257 -3.40 75.99 -1.23
C VAL A 257 -4.50 76.93 -0.73
N THR A 258 -4.84 76.95 0.57
CA THR A 258 -5.79 77.96 1.08
C THR A 258 -5.21 79.36 1.10
N THR A 259 -3.92 79.55 1.43
CA THR A 259 -3.28 80.87 1.34
C THR A 259 -3.13 81.32 -0.10
N GLU A 260 -2.73 80.45 -1.04
CA GLU A 260 -2.73 80.75 -2.48
C GLU A 260 -4.14 81.11 -3.00
N MET A 261 -5.17 80.42 -2.52
CA MET A 261 -6.58 80.76 -2.84
C MET A 261 -7.05 82.06 -2.20
N GLU A 262 -6.50 82.46 -1.06
CA GLU A 262 -6.79 83.75 -0.41
C GLU A 262 -6.01 84.89 -1.07
N ASP A 263 -4.75 84.70 -1.40
CA ASP A 263 -3.93 85.60 -2.23
C ASP A 263 -4.58 85.82 -3.60
N LEU A 264 -5.02 84.75 -4.27
CA LEU A 264 -5.75 84.85 -5.56
C LEU A 264 -7.10 85.56 -5.41
N ARG A 265 -7.81 85.40 -4.28
CA ARG A 265 -9.04 86.16 -3.99
C ARG A 265 -8.75 87.63 -3.69
N GLU A 266 -7.64 87.95 -3.04
CA GLU A 266 -7.23 89.32 -2.77
C GLU A 266 -6.73 90.00 -4.05
N GLN A 267 -5.95 89.31 -4.89
CA GLN A 267 -5.60 89.75 -6.24
C GLN A 267 -6.86 89.96 -7.10
N ALA A 268 -7.84 89.05 -7.05
CA ALA A 268 -9.11 89.22 -7.76
C ALA A 268 -9.94 90.40 -7.22
N ARG A 269 -9.96 90.64 -5.90
CA ARG A 269 -10.59 91.81 -5.29
C ARG A 269 -9.88 93.11 -5.67
N ALA A 270 -8.55 93.12 -5.69
CA ALA A 270 -7.75 94.27 -6.11
C ALA A 270 -7.96 94.57 -7.60
N ALA A 271 -7.99 93.54 -8.46
CA ALA A 271 -8.29 93.67 -9.88
C ALA A 271 -9.74 94.15 -10.12
N LEU A 272 -10.72 93.70 -9.31
CA LEU A 272 -12.09 94.20 -9.36
C LEU A 272 -12.17 95.66 -8.90
N ALA A 273 -11.54 96.04 -7.79
CA ALA A 273 -11.50 97.43 -7.32
C ALA A 273 -10.78 98.36 -8.31
N GLN A 274 -9.73 97.86 -8.98
CA GLN A 274 -9.05 98.57 -10.06
C GLN A 274 -9.93 98.69 -11.31
N ALA A 275 -10.69 97.65 -11.67
CA ALA A 275 -11.68 97.71 -12.75
C ALA A 275 -12.86 98.65 -12.41
N GLU A 276 -13.28 98.73 -11.15
CA GLU A 276 -14.28 99.70 -10.67
C GLU A 276 -13.76 101.14 -10.72
N LEU A 277 -12.47 101.36 -10.41
CA LEU A 277 -11.79 102.65 -10.61
C LEU A 277 -11.63 102.99 -12.10
N ASP A 278 -11.32 102.04 -12.96
CA ASP A 278 -11.29 102.22 -14.42
C ASP A 278 -12.69 102.54 -14.96
N ILE A 279 -13.75 101.92 -14.42
CA ILE A 279 -15.14 102.25 -14.76
C ILE A 279 -15.53 103.64 -14.24
N ALA A 280 -15.11 104.01 -13.03
CA ALA A 280 -15.38 105.32 -12.44
C ALA A 280 -14.68 106.46 -13.20
N THR A 281 -13.39 106.29 -13.52
CA THR A 281 -12.62 107.27 -14.31
C THR A 281 -13.11 107.35 -15.77
N ARG A 282 -13.54 106.23 -16.38
CA ARG A 282 -14.22 106.26 -17.69
C ARG A 282 -15.58 106.96 -17.62
N LYS A 283 -16.36 106.79 -16.54
CA LYS A 283 -17.59 107.55 -16.33
C LYS A 283 -17.32 109.04 -16.17
N GLU A 284 -16.33 109.42 -15.35
CA GLU A 284 -15.92 110.81 -15.18
C GLU A 284 -15.40 111.43 -16.49
N ALA A 285 -14.70 110.65 -17.33
CA ALA A 285 -14.28 111.07 -18.67
C ALA A 285 -15.49 111.25 -19.61
N VAL A 286 -16.44 110.32 -19.63
CA VAL A 286 -17.68 110.42 -20.42
C VAL A 286 -18.56 111.57 -19.95
N GLU A 287 -18.64 111.84 -18.64
CA GLU A 287 -19.36 113.00 -18.08
C GLU A 287 -18.70 114.33 -18.46
N LYS A 288 -17.37 114.39 -18.53
CA LYS A 288 -16.63 115.56 -19.06
C LYS A 288 -16.85 115.72 -20.57
N GLU A 289 -16.72 114.65 -21.35
CA GLU A 289 -16.97 114.64 -22.80
C GLU A 289 -18.43 115.04 -23.13
N LEU A 290 -19.39 114.64 -22.30
CA LEU A 290 -20.79 115.06 -22.38
C LEU A 290 -20.97 116.53 -21.98
N ALA A 291 -20.28 116.99 -20.92
CA ALA A 291 -20.32 118.39 -20.49
C ALA A 291 -19.71 119.33 -21.54
N GLU A 292 -18.61 118.94 -22.19
CA GLU A 292 -17.97 119.64 -23.29
C GLU A 292 -18.90 119.70 -24.51
N ARG A 293 -19.53 118.58 -24.90
CA ARG A 293 -20.58 118.58 -25.94
C ARG A 293 -21.80 119.44 -25.59
N HIS A 294 -22.15 119.55 -24.32
CA HIS A 294 -23.20 120.46 -23.85
C HIS A 294 -22.75 121.93 -23.80
N GLU A 295 -21.45 122.22 -23.83
CA GLU A 295 -20.88 123.57 -23.97
C GLU A 295 -20.88 124.00 -25.45
N THR A 296 -20.37 123.13 -26.34
CA THR A 296 -20.43 123.38 -27.79
C THR A 296 -21.86 123.52 -28.29
N ALA A 297 -22.79 122.65 -27.87
CA ALA A 297 -24.20 122.76 -28.23
C ALA A 297 -24.86 124.06 -27.71
N LYS A 298 -24.42 124.62 -26.58
CA LYS A 298 -24.89 125.93 -26.08
C LYS A 298 -24.32 127.09 -26.89
N THR A 299 -23.03 127.04 -27.26
CA THR A 299 -22.41 128.10 -28.06
C THR A 299 -22.86 128.07 -29.52
N GLU A 300 -23.30 126.93 -30.04
CA GLU A 300 -23.98 126.82 -31.35
C GLU A 300 -25.44 127.30 -31.28
N THR A 301 -26.24 126.85 -30.31
CA THR A 301 -27.62 127.35 -30.16
C THR A 301 -27.69 128.85 -29.84
N GLY A 302 -26.71 129.40 -29.11
CA GLY A 302 -26.59 130.85 -28.90
C GLY A 302 -26.38 131.64 -30.20
N LYS A 303 -25.63 131.10 -31.17
CA LYS A 303 -25.47 131.73 -32.49
C LYS A 303 -26.76 131.67 -33.31
N LEU A 304 -27.48 130.53 -33.26
CA LEU A 304 -28.74 130.33 -33.98
C LEU A 304 -29.89 131.20 -33.44
N VAL A 305 -29.87 131.57 -32.15
CA VAL A 305 -30.83 132.54 -31.59
C VAL A 305 -30.49 133.97 -32.06
N SER A 306 -29.22 134.35 -32.07
CA SER A 306 -28.79 135.68 -32.51
C SER A 306 -29.20 136.00 -33.96
N THR A 307 -29.13 135.02 -34.87
CA THR A 307 -29.56 135.21 -36.27
C THR A 307 -31.08 135.19 -36.42
N ALA A 308 -31.80 134.45 -35.57
CA ALA A 308 -33.26 134.44 -35.57
C ALA A 308 -33.87 135.78 -35.14
N GLU A 309 -33.25 136.51 -34.20
CA GLU A 309 -33.72 137.82 -33.75
C GLU A 309 -33.58 138.92 -34.83
N GLU A 310 -32.53 138.87 -35.67
CA GLU A 310 -32.37 139.81 -36.80
C GLU A 310 -33.40 139.52 -37.92
N HIS A 311 -33.63 138.26 -38.27
CA HIS A 311 -34.64 137.89 -39.27
C HIS A 311 -36.09 138.22 -38.83
N ALA A 312 -36.39 138.20 -37.54
CA ALA A 312 -37.70 138.60 -37.02
C ALA A 312 -38.04 140.07 -37.34
N ALA A 313 -37.05 140.97 -37.29
CA ALA A 313 -37.23 142.40 -37.57
C ALA A 313 -37.46 142.71 -39.07
N GLU A 314 -37.03 141.83 -39.99
CA GLU A 314 -37.37 141.94 -41.41
C GLU A 314 -38.76 141.39 -41.73
N ALA A 315 -39.16 140.29 -41.07
CA ALA A 315 -40.46 139.66 -41.28
C ALA A 315 -41.65 140.61 -41.00
N GLU A 316 -41.56 141.44 -39.95
CA GLU A 316 -42.62 142.43 -39.63
C GLU A 316 -42.90 143.44 -40.76
N LYS A 317 -41.92 143.72 -41.64
CA LYS A 317 -42.15 144.54 -42.84
C LYS A 317 -42.77 143.74 -43.99
N ARG A 318 -42.42 142.46 -44.15
CA ARG A 318 -42.93 141.60 -45.24
C ARG A 318 -44.41 141.23 -45.03
N VAL A 319 -44.87 141.15 -43.78
CA VAL A 319 -46.30 141.03 -43.41
C VAL A 319 -47.18 142.16 -44.01
N ALA A 320 -46.64 143.37 -44.22
CA ALA A 320 -47.37 144.47 -44.85
C ALA A 320 -47.55 144.29 -46.38
N VAL A 321 -46.69 143.51 -47.04
CA VAL A 321 -46.72 143.25 -48.49
C VAL A 321 -47.55 142.01 -48.82
N ALA A 322 -47.57 141.01 -47.93
CA ALA A 322 -48.28 139.75 -48.15
C ALA A 322 -49.83 139.87 -48.27
N LEU A 323 -50.41 141.02 -47.89
CA LEU A 323 -51.82 141.34 -48.18
C LEU A 323 -52.10 141.53 -49.68
N GLU A 324 -51.11 141.85 -50.50
CA GLU A 324 -51.25 142.04 -51.95
C GLU A 324 -51.18 140.70 -52.72
N GLN A 325 -50.32 139.76 -52.28
CA GLN A 325 -50.17 138.45 -52.94
C GLN A 325 -51.41 137.53 -52.83
N SER A 326 -52.33 137.82 -51.90
CA SER A 326 -53.56 137.05 -51.70
C SER A 326 -54.50 137.06 -52.91
N GLU A 327 -54.37 138.00 -53.85
CA GLU A 327 -55.15 137.98 -55.10
C GLU A 327 -54.55 137.06 -56.18
N LYS A 328 -53.22 136.81 -56.16
CA LYS A 328 -52.52 136.13 -57.26
C LYS A 328 -52.73 134.61 -57.28
N ILE A 329 -52.64 133.96 -56.13
CA ILE A 329 -52.62 132.48 -56.02
C ILE A 329 -53.94 131.85 -56.53
N ARG A 330 -55.03 132.63 -56.59
CA ARG A 330 -56.31 132.23 -57.19
C ARG A 330 -56.23 131.84 -58.69
N SER A 331 -55.14 132.17 -59.39
CA SER A 331 -55.01 131.94 -60.84
C SER A 331 -54.24 130.68 -61.26
N GLU A 332 -53.37 130.13 -60.40
CA GLU A 332 -52.41 129.09 -60.82
C GLU A 332 -52.92 127.65 -60.63
N SER A 333 -53.90 127.43 -59.74
CA SER A 333 -54.48 126.09 -59.48
C SER A 333 -55.29 125.49 -60.65
N ASP A 334 -55.69 126.29 -61.64
CA ASP A 334 -56.40 125.84 -62.85
C ASP A 334 -55.51 124.99 -63.79
N VAL A 335 -54.20 124.92 -63.55
CA VAL A 335 -53.23 124.23 -64.43
C VAL A 335 -53.06 122.75 -64.06
N TYR A 336 -52.70 122.44 -62.81
CA TYR A 336 -52.18 121.12 -62.42
C TYR A 336 -53.16 119.95 -62.60
N VAL A 337 -54.47 120.20 -62.58
CA VAL A 337 -55.52 119.19 -62.79
C VAL A 337 -55.43 118.51 -64.18
N LYS A 338 -54.71 119.12 -65.15
CA LYS A 338 -54.62 118.63 -66.53
C LYS A 338 -53.70 117.41 -66.71
N ASP A 339 -52.64 117.26 -65.92
CA ASP A 339 -51.63 116.22 -66.15
C ASP A 339 -52.04 114.84 -65.58
N LEU A 340 -52.90 114.84 -64.55
CA LEU A 340 -53.38 113.66 -63.80
C LEU A 340 -54.00 112.53 -64.66
N VAL A 341 -54.36 112.81 -65.92
CA VAL A 341 -55.04 111.86 -66.83
C VAL A 341 -54.11 111.32 -67.93
N ALA A 342 -52.92 111.90 -68.13
CA ALA A 342 -52.00 111.47 -69.19
C ALA A 342 -51.38 110.08 -68.92
N ASP A 343 -51.01 109.80 -67.67
CA ASP A 343 -50.42 108.51 -67.27
C ASP A 343 -51.39 107.34 -67.33
N ALA A 344 -52.71 107.60 -67.35
CA ALA A 344 -53.76 106.57 -67.30
C ALA A 344 -53.85 105.67 -68.56
N ARG A 345 -53.01 105.87 -69.58
CA ARG A 345 -53.04 105.08 -70.84
C ARG A 345 -51.76 104.29 -71.13
N LYS A 346 -50.56 104.84 -70.91
CA LYS A 346 -49.29 104.19 -71.31
C LYS A 346 -49.04 102.82 -70.65
N SER A 347 -49.55 102.61 -69.43
CA SER A 347 -49.33 101.37 -68.68
C SER A 347 -50.23 100.20 -69.08
N ALA A 348 -51.23 100.42 -69.95
CA ALA A 348 -52.16 99.37 -70.37
C ALA A 348 -51.61 98.50 -71.52
N ASP A 349 -51.10 99.13 -72.58
CA ASP A 349 -50.83 98.43 -73.84
C ASP A 349 -49.59 97.50 -73.77
N ARG A 350 -48.56 97.91 -73.02
CA ARG A 350 -47.26 97.21 -73.00
C ARG A 350 -47.30 95.80 -72.40
N ILE A 351 -48.09 95.60 -71.36
CA ILE A 351 -48.07 94.36 -70.55
C ILE A 351 -48.72 93.17 -71.29
N VAL A 352 -49.51 93.43 -72.34
CA VAL A 352 -50.28 92.39 -73.05
C VAL A 352 -49.54 91.84 -74.29
N ALA A 353 -48.60 92.58 -74.87
CA ALA A 353 -47.85 92.17 -76.05
C ALA A 353 -46.72 91.18 -75.71
N ASP A 354 -45.77 91.62 -74.90
CA ASP A 354 -44.53 90.91 -74.56
C ASP A 354 -44.77 89.49 -74.00
N ALA A 355 -45.93 89.26 -73.37
CA ALA A 355 -46.31 88.01 -72.71
C ALA A 355 -46.87 86.92 -73.64
N ARG A 356 -47.07 87.18 -74.94
CA ARG A 356 -47.61 86.19 -75.90
C ARG A 356 -46.60 85.70 -76.93
N GLU A 357 -45.95 86.64 -77.62
CA GLU A 357 -45.11 86.34 -78.80
C GLU A 357 -43.95 85.38 -78.47
N PHE A 358 -43.24 85.63 -77.37
CA PHE A 358 -42.10 84.80 -76.94
C PHE A 358 -42.48 83.38 -76.49
N ALA A 359 -43.74 83.15 -76.11
CA ALA A 359 -44.21 81.85 -75.63
C ALA A 359 -44.61 80.90 -76.77
N GLU A 360 -45.03 81.44 -77.92
CA GLU A 360 -45.37 80.64 -79.10
C GLU A 360 -44.08 80.26 -79.87
N GLN A 361 -43.15 81.21 -80.03
CA GLN A 361 -41.97 81.08 -80.90
C GLN A 361 -41.08 79.86 -80.60
N THR A 362 -40.63 79.69 -79.35
CA THR A 362 -39.71 78.59 -78.97
C THR A 362 -40.38 77.20 -78.92
N ILE A 363 -41.72 77.13 -78.88
CA ILE A 363 -42.45 75.84 -78.93
C ILE A 363 -42.40 75.24 -80.34
N ASP A 364 -42.40 76.07 -81.38
CA ASP A 364 -42.32 75.60 -82.77
C ASP A 364 -40.87 75.31 -83.18
N ASP A 365 -39.88 76.10 -82.73
CA ASP A 365 -38.45 75.79 -82.93
C ASP A 365 -38.10 74.38 -82.41
N ALA A 366 -38.54 74.05 -81.20
CA ALA A 366 -38.30 72.75 -80.57
C ALA A 366 -39.00 71.57 -81.28
N ARG A 367 -40.01 71.83 -82.10
CA ARG A 367 -40.63 70.80 -82.98
C ARG A 367 -39.84 70.60 -84.26
N ALA A 368 -39.42 71.69 -84.91
CA ALA A 368 -38.71 71.64 -86.19
C ALA A 368 -37.39 70.83 -86.10
N GLU A 369 -36.64 70.99 -85.01
CA GLU A 369 -35.37 70.26 -84.81
C GLU A 369 -35.57 68.77 -84.46
N ALA A 370 -36.68 68.43 -83.80
CA ALA A 370 -37.06 67.04 -83.53
C ALA A 370 -37.49 66.28 -84.81
N GLU A 371 -38.04 66.98 -85.81
CA GLU A 371 -38.39 66.40 -87.11
C GLU A 371 -37.21 66.37 -88.09
N SER A 372 -36.31 67.37 -88.05
CA SER A 372 -35.10 67.37 -88.89
C SER A 372 -34.14 66.24 -88.53
N SER A 373 -33.87 66.04 -87.23
CA SER A 373 -33.04 64.95 -86.70
C SER A 373 -33.62 63.56 -87.01
N ARG A 374 -34.95 63.44 -87.09
CA ARG A 374 -35.64 62.20 -87.46
C ARG A 374 -35.63 61.93 -88.96
N SER A 375 -35.74 62.95 -89.80
CA SER A 375 -35.60 62.83 -91.26
C SER A 375 -34.17 62.43 -91.66
N ALA A 376 -33.17 63.04 -91.01
CA ALA A 376 -31.75 62.68 -91.19
C ALA A 376 -31.46 61.20 -90.87
N ALA A 377 -32.12 60.62 -89.86
CA ALA A 377 -32.00 59.20 -89.52
C ALA A 377 -32.51 58.24 -90.60
N GLN A 378 -33.31 58.72 -91.56
CA GLN A 378 -33.94 57.90 -92.60
C GLN A 378 -33.19 57.96 -93.94
N HIS A 379 -32.57 59.09 -94.28
CA HIS A 379 -32.07 59.35 -95.64
C HIS A 379 -30.65 58.86 -95.98
N GLN A 380 -29.78 58.59 -95.00
CA GLN A 380 -28.42 58.11 -95.28
C GLN A 380 -28.04 56.78 -94.59
N LEU A 381 -29.02 56.19 -93.90
CA LEU A 381 -29.17 54.72 -93.90
C LEU A 381 -29.20 54.20 -95.36
N GLU A 382 -29.89 54.94 -96.24
CA GLU A 382 -29.97 54.75 -97.70
C GLU A 382 -28.58 54.79 -98.39
N ASP A 383 -27.67 55.68 -97.98
CA ASP A 383 -26.34 55.83 -98.59
C ASP A 383 -25.29 54.84 -98.05
N LEU A 384 -25.36 54.44 -96.78
CA LEU A 384 -24.53 53.33 -96.29
C LEU A 384 -24.95 52.01 -96.94
N THR A 385 -26.24 51.80 -97.21
CA THR A 385 -26.69 50.67 -98.04
C THR A 385 -26.16 50.79 -99.48
N ARG A 386 -26.11 51.98 -100.10
CA ARG A 386 -25.46 52.17 -101.41
C ARG A 386 -23.95 51.87 -101.39
N GLN A 387 -23.21 52.21 -100.34
CA GLN A 387 -21.79 51.84 -100.23
C GLN A 387 -21.61 50.32 -100.08
N HIS A 388 -22.45 49.69 -99.26
CA HIS A 388 -22.47 48.24 -99.09
C HIS A 388 -22.75 47.51 -100.42
N ASP A 389 -23.72 47.99 -101.20
CA ASP A 389 -24.15 47.34 -102.45
C ASP A 389 -23.37 47.76 -103.70
N SER A 390 -22.61 48.86 -103.68
CA SER A 390 -21.72 49.24 -104.81
C SER A 390 -20.36 48.55 -104.77
N ILE A 391 -19.89 48.13 -103.59
CA ILE A 391 -18.74 47.19 -103.47
C ILE A 391 -19.14 45.80 -104.01
N ASN A 392 -20.42 45.45 -103.91
CA ASN A 392 -21.02 44.15 -104.27
C ASN A 392 -21.04 43.83 -105.79
N SER A 393 -20.50 44.68 -106.68
CA SER A 393 -20.61 44.49 -108.13
C SER A 393 -19.45 44.96 -109.04
N TYR A 394 -18.26 45.29 -108.52
CA TYR A 394 -17.11 45.65 -109.38
C TYR A 394 -15.81 44.88 -109.13
N LEU A 395 -15.59 44.34 -107.93
CA LEU A 395 -14.49 43.42 -107.66
C LEU A 395 -15.05 42.12 -107.09
N GLU A 396 -14.80 41.04 -107.82
CA GLU A 396 -15.02 39.67 -107.39
C GLU A 396 -16.47 39.32 -106.95
N GLU A 397 -17.55 39.58 -107.72
CA GLU A 397 -17.81 39.19 -109.12
C GLU A 397 -16.91 39.89 -110.15
N LEU A 398 -15.86 39.32 -110.76
CA LEU A 398 -15.02 38.09 -110.75
C LEU A 398 -15.13 36.87 -109.76
N ARG A 399 -15.89 36.86 -108.64
CA ARG A 399 -16.09 35.69 -107.76
C ARG A 399 -17.53 35.43 -107.24
N GLY A 400 -18.45 36.41 -107.15
CA GLY A 400 -19.90 36.19 -107.45
C GLY A 400 -21.02 36.62 -106.46
N MET A 401 -21.94 37.50 -106.92
CA MET A 401 -23.41 37.28 -107.04
C MET A 401 -24.45 37.39 -105.83
N LEU A 402 -25.17 38.55 -105.66
CA LEU A 402 -26.66 38.82 -105.31
C LEU A 402 -27.34 39.19 -103.88
N GLY A 403 -27.98 40.42 -103.66
CA GLY A 403 -29.37 40.77 -103.02
C GLY A 403 -29.72 41.76 -101.76
N THR A 404 -30.72 42.77 -101.75
CA THR A 404 -31.17 43.82 -100.64
C THR A 404 -32.62 44.62 -100.60
N PRO A 405 -33.09 45.50 -99.57
CA PRO A 405 -34.50 46.14 -99.26
C PRO A 405 -34.81 47.64 -98.61
N ALA A 406 -36.10 48.22 -98.40
CA ALA A 406 -36.51 49.60 -97.73
C ALA A 406 -38.06 50.03 -97.31
N ALA A 407 -38.46 51.18 -96.57
CA ALA A 407 -39.89 51.72 -96.18
C ALA A 407 -40.25 53.18 -95.45
N PRO A 408 -41.54 53.79 -95.36
CA PRO A 408 -42.00 55.21 -94.83
C PRO A 408 -43.43 55.58 -94.07
N ASN A 409 -43.84 56.86 -93.64
CA ASN A 409 -45.18 57.44 -93.03
C ASN A 409 -45.34 59.07 -92.89
N GLY A 410 -46.31 60.00 -92.39
CA GLY A 410 -47.66 60.31 -91.65
C GLY A 410 -48.08 61.91 -91.63
N ALA A 411 -49.01 62.78 -90.99
CA ALA A 411 -50.29 62.94 -90.11
C ALA A 411 -50.98 64.46 -89.94
N PRO A 412 -52.17 64.81 -89.24
CA PRO A 412 -53.00 66.16 -89.17
C PRO A 412 -53.55 66.77 -87.74
N ALA A 413 -54.43 67.80 -87.32
CA ALA A 413 -55.47 68.94 -87.65
C ALA A 413 -55.75 70.03 -86.43
N ASN A 414 -56.70 71.02 -86.08
CA ASN A 414 -58.08 71.70 -86.36
C ASN A 414 -58.47 73.10 -85.52
N ALA A 415 -59.64 73.89 -85.61
CA ALA A 415 -60.01 75.25 -84.91
C ALA A 415 -61.54 75.84 -84.66
N ALA A 416 -61.88 77.09 -84.08
CA ALA A 416 -63.27 77.69 -83.68
C ALA A 416 -63.59 79.31 -83.37
N PRO A 417 -64.86 79.89 -83.12
CA PRO A 417 -65.32 81.40 -83.08
C PRO A 417 -66.49 82.04 -82.09
N ALA A 418 -66.86 83.41 -82.03
CA ALA A 418 -68.01 84.13 -81.22
C ALA A 418 -68.46 85.70 -81.46
N ALA A 419 -69.59 86.36 -80.91
CA ALA A 419 -70.06 87.86 -81.04
C ALA A 419 -71.30 88.57 -80.18
N PRO A 420 -71.51 89.96 -80.01
CA PRO A 420 -72.64 90.75 -79.24
C PRO A 420 -73.20 92.26 -79.64
N ALA A 421 -74.29 92.94 -79.03
CA ALA A 421 -74.79 94.43 -79.24
C ALA A 421 -76.07 95.13 -78.45
N ALA A 422 -76.25 96.51 -78.21
CA ALA A 422 -77.52 97.44 -78.17
C ALA A 422 -77.55 98.98 -77.59
N LYS A 423 -78.21 99.97 -78.30
CA LYS A 423 -78.72 101.44 -78.10
C LYS A 423 -78.48 102.45 -76.87
N ALA A 424 -78.62 103.79 -77.08
CA ALA A 424 -78.59 104.95 -76.09
C ALA A 424 -79.42 106.22 -76.58
N ALA A 425 -79.52 107.50 -76.08
CA ALA A 425 -78.99 108.41 -74.98
C ALA A 425 -79.88 109.72 -74.77
N SER A 426 -79.59 110.71 -73.85
CA SER A 426 -80.31 112.06 -73.69
C SER A 426 -79.56 113.20 -72.86
N MET A 427 -80.23 114.29 -72.38
CA MET A 427 -79.64 115.60 -71.87
C MET A 427 -79.79 115.94 -70.34
N ALA A 428 -78.93 116.82 -69.77
CA ALA A 428 -79.17 117.71 -68.59
C ALA A 428 -78.02 118.73 -68.29
N GLY A 429 -78.23 119.79 -67.47
CA GLY A 429 -77.17 120.63 -66.85
C GLY A 429 -77.58 122.03 -66.30
N ALA A 430 -76.92 122.57 -65.25
CA ALA A 430 -76.94 123.97 -64.75
C ALA A 430 -75.96 124.24 -63.57
N THR A 431 -75.62 125.51 -63.25
CA THR A 431 -74.75 125.95 -62.11
C THR A 431 -75.16 127.32 -61.50
N PRO A 432 -74.86 127.61 -60.20
CA PRO A 432 -75.03 128.93 -59.54
C PRO A 432 -73.74 129.53 -58.90
N ALA A 433 -73.81 130.66 -58.15
CA ALA A 433 -72.66 131.42 -57.64
C ALA A 433 -72.89 132.24 -56.32
N GLN A 434 -71.81 132.88 -55.80
CA GLN A 434 -71.69 134.06 -54.88
C GLN A 434 -71.62 133.94 -53.31
N GLN A 435 -70.69 134.73 -52.69
CA GLN A 435 -70.57 135.30 -51.30
C GLN A 435 -69.77 134.63 -50.10
N ALA A 436 -68.74 135.34 -49.56
CA ALA A 436 -68.28 135.57 -48.13
C ALA A 436 -67.10 134.82 -47.35
N ARG A 437 -66.12 135.61 -46.81
CA ARG A 437 -65.22 135.53 -45.56
C ARG A 437 -63.79 134.81 -45.43
N PHE A 438 -62.80 135.55 -44.82
CA PHE A 438 -61.63 135.24 -43.89
C PHE A 438 -60.14 134.79 -44.26
N ALA A 439 -59.12 135.53 -43.71
CA ALA A 439 -57.84 135.20 -42.96
C ALA A 439 -56.39 134.80 -43.49
N VAL A 440 -55.36 135.64 -43.17
CA VAL A 440 -53.94 135.42 -42.63
C VAL A 440 -52.73 134.91 -43.50
N VAL A 441 -51.47 135.16 -43.05
CA VAL A 441 -50.09 135.25 -43.67
C VAL A 441 -49.01 134.68 -42.68
N GLY A 442 -47.69 134.37 -42.89
CA GLY A 442 -46.58 134.53 -43.89
C GLY A 442 -45.34 133.66 -43.45
N ASP A 443 -44.03 133.82 -43.72
CA ASP A 443 -43.11 134.66 -44.56
C ASP A 443 -41.64 134.05 -44.54
N GLY A 444 -40.54 134.64 -45.11
CA GLY A 444 -39.14 134.12 -44.98
C GLY A 444 -37.96 134.67 -45.87
N THR A 445 -36.80 133.97 -45.86
CA THR A 445 -35.54 134.02 -46.71
C THR A 445 -34.50 135.17 -46.56
N GLU A 446 -33.19 135.06 -46.92
CA GLU A 446 -32.34 134.11 -47.73
C GLU A 446 -30.82 134.25 -47.29
N ALA A 447 -29.70 133.62 -47.76
CA ALA A 447 -29.29 132.69 -48.86
C ALA A 447 -27.88 132.02 -48.60
N GLU A 448 -27.44 131.05 -49.44
CA GLU A 448 -26.05 130.50 -49.72
C GLU A 448 -25.16 129.84 -48.60
N PRO A 449 -24.17 128.96 -48.91
CA PRO A 449 -24.09 127.93 -49.99
C PRO A 449 -23.36 126.57 -49.62
N GLU A 450 -23.25 125.67 -50.62
CA GLU A 450 -22.29 124.53 -50.82
C GLU A 450 -22.48 123.13 -50.15
N VAL A 451 -21.74 122.16 -50.70
CA VAL A 451 -21.87 120.67 -50.75
C VAL A 451 -20.56 119.97 -50.24
N PRO A 452 -20.34 118.63 -50.26
CA PRO A 452 -21.13 117.44 -50.66
C PRO A 452 -21.28 116.40 -49.49
N ASP A 453 -21.69 115.12 -49.60
CA ASP A 453 -21.03 113.98 -50.28
C ASP A 453 -21.89 112.69 -50.24
N SER A 454 -21.39 111.61 -50.85
CA SER A 454 -22.11 110.34 -51.10
C SER A 454 -21.45 109.09 -50.50
N ALA A 455 -22.30 108.19 -49.99
CA ALA A 455 -22.20 106.73 -49.95
C ALA A 455 -20.81 106.05 -49.99
N ASP A 456 -20.46 105.38 -48.88
CA ASP A 456 -19.24 104.57 -48.72
C ASP A 456 -19.06 103.46 -49.78
N ALA A 457 -17.80 103.29 -50.22
CA ALA A 457 -17.33 102.09 -50.91
C ALA A 457 -15.83 101.82 -50.60
N ASP A 458 -15.56 100.59 -50.13
CA ASP A 458 -14.24 99.90 -50.14
C ASP A 458 -13.05 100.55 -49.37
N GLY A 459 -11.97 99.79 -49.16
CA GLY A 459 -10.61 100.39 -49.11
C GLY A 459 -9.87 100.56 -47.78
N SER A 460 -9.54 99.45 -47.10
CA SER A 460 -8.17 99.11 -46.62
C SER A 460 -7.16 100.17 -46.10
N MET A 461 -6.65 99.94 -44.87
CA MET A 461 -5.22 99.75 -44.47
C MET A 461 -4.09 100.70 -44.98
N PRO A 462 -3.07 101.03 -44.14
CA PRO A 462 -1.80 100.26 -44.23
C PRO A 462 -0.87 100.14 -42.98
N ALA A 463 -0.09 99.04 -42.97
CA ALA A 463 1.30 98.88 -42.45
C ALA A 463 1.59 98.87 -40.91
N SER A 464 2.51 98.05 -40.36
CA SER A 464 3.35 96.98 -40.95
C SER A 464 4.06 96.04 -39.93
N ILE A 465 4.06 94.71 -40.20
CA ILE A 465 5.21 93.75 -40.17
C ILE A 465 5.92 93.41 -38.82
N PRO A 466 6.35 92.15 -38.51
CA PRO A 466 5.90 90.77 -38.91
C PRO A 466 5.98 89.74 -37.71
N PRO A 467 6.20 88.39 -37.85
CA PRO A 467 5.85 87.41 -38.89
C PRO A 467 5.02 86.17 -38.42
N SER A 468 4.24 85.61 -39.36
CA SER A 468 3.85 84.19 -39.70
C SER A 468 4.16 82.97 -38.77
N ASN A 469 3.56 81.77 -38.91
CA ASN A 469 2.97 81.04 -40.08
C ASN A 469 1.87 79.99 -39.63
N PRO A 470 1.29 79.06 -40.46
CA PRO A 470 -0.17 78.82 -40.42
C PRO A 470 -0.64 77.33 -40.36
N THR A 471 -1.96 77.13 -40.50
CA THR A 471 -2.67 75.87 -40.80
C THR A 471 -3.03 75.79 -42.31
N PRO A 472 -3.86 74.86 -42.86
CA PRO A 472 -4.29 73.49 -42.46
C PRO A 472 -4.10 72.42 -43.58
N VAL A 473 -4.22 71.11 -43.30
CA VAL A 473 -4.88 70.05 -44.15
C VAL A 473 -4.82 68.65 -43.48
N PRO A 474 -5.73 67.70 -43.84
CA PRO A 474 -5.65 66.28 -43.42
C PRO A 474 -5.21 65.31 -44.54
N VAL A 475 -4.51 64.24 -44.16
CA VAL A 475 -4.42 62.98 -44.94
C VAL A 475 -4.12 61.81 -43.99
N GLY A 476 -4.47 60.59 -44.41
CA GLY A 476 -4.00 59.37 -43.77
C GLY A 476 -3.57 58.34 -44.80
N THR A 477 -2.59 57.50 -44.45
CA THR A 477 -2.32 56.22 -45.13
C THR A 477 -1.57 55.27 -44.20
N ALA A 478 -1.65 53.98 -44.52
CA ALA A 478 -1.13 52.90 -43.69
C ALA A 478 0.41 52.81 -43.66
N THR A 479 0.93 52.07 -42.67
CA THR A 479 1.83 50.95 -42.95
C THR A 479 1.65 49.86 -41.88
N VAL A 480 1.51 48.62 -42.32
CA VAL A 480 1.55 47.42 -41.46
C VAL A 480 3.00 46.94 -41.38
N VAL A 481 3.50 46.66 -40.18
CA VAL A 481 4.70 45.84 -40.00
C VAL A 481 4.42 44.72 -39.00
N ILE A 482 4.50 43.48 -39.48
CA ILE A 482 4.44 42.26 -38.68
C ILE A 482 5.87 41.75 -38.52
N PRO A 483 6.34 41.52 -37.29
CA PRO A 483 6.73 40.17 -36.90
C PRO A 483 6.00 39.76 -35.60
N SER A 484 5.24 38.68 -35.53
CA SER A 484 5.50 37.26 -35.88
C SER A 484 6.29 36.51 -34.79
N VAL A 485 5.56 35.66 -34.05
CA VAL A 485 5.99 34.64 -33.04
C VAL A 485 6.86 35.12 -31.86
N LYS A 486 6.85 34.46 -30.69
CA LYS A 486 6.26 33.16 -30.30
C LYS A 486 5.67 33.28 -28.88
N GLY A 487 4.43 32.83 -28.68
CA GLY A 487 3.70 33.04 -27.41
C GLY A 487 4.01 32.03 -26.29
N THR A 488 3.42 32.26 -25.12
CA THR A 488 3.29 31.27 -24.04
C THR A 488 2.12 31.59 -23.12
N LYS A 489 1.55 30.55 -22.50
CA LYS A 489 0.73 30.57 -21.26
C LYS A 489 -0.54 31.45 -21.25
N ALA A 490 -1.66 30.80 -21.59
CA ALA A 490 -2.91 30.98 -20.84
C ALA A 490 -3.48 29.59 -20.51
N SER A 491 -3.38 29.17 -19.25
CA SER A 491 -4.07 27.98 -18.72
C SER A 491 -4.49 28.28 -17.29
N THR A 492 -5.78 28.42 -17.08
CA THR A 492 -6.42 28.77 -15.82
C THR A 492 -6.42 27.57 -14.88
N LYS A 493 -5.58 27.61 -13.84
CA LYS A 493 -5.57 26.57 -12.79
C LYS A 493 -6.57 26.92 -11.69
N ALA A 494 -7.71 26.25 -11.68
CA ALA A 494 -8.51 26.09 -10.46
C ALA A 494 -7.75 25.20 -9.46
N GLY A 495 -7.93 25.43 -8.16
CA GLY A 495 -7.26 24.65 -7.11
C GLY A 495 -7.10 25.40 -5.80
N GLN A 496 -8.17 25.44 -5.01
CA GLN A 496 -8.21 26.07 -3.69
C GLN A 496 -7.67 25.11 -2.62
N ALA A 497 -6.45 25.33 -2.13
CA ALA A 497 -5.87 24.59 -1.00
C ALA A 497 -4.70 25.34 -0.33
N ALA A 498 -4.92 25.78 0.91
CA ALA A 498 -3.93 26.18 1.92
C ALA A 498 -4.68 26.31 3.26
N SER A 499 -4.15 25.93 4.43
CA SER A 499 -2.92 25.18 4.73
C SER A 499 -3.00 24.58 6.15
N ASP A 500 -1.98 23.80 6.50
CA ASP A 500 -1.44 23.45 7.82
C ASP A 500 -2.06 24.08 9.10
N SER A 501 -2.39 23.33 10.17
CA SER A 501 -1.70 22.24 10.93
C SER A 501 -0.92 22.76 12.16
N ALA A 502 -0.78 21.91 13.19
CA ALA A 502 -0.26 22.21 14.55
C ALA A 502 -1.16 23.17 15.40
N SER A 503 -1.20 23.12 16.74
CA SER A 503 -0.63 22.17 17.72
C SER A 503 -1.50 22.03 18.99
N SER A 504 -1.34 20.91 19.70
CA SER A 504 -1.71 20.73 21.13
C SER A 504 -0.52 21.19 22.02
N PRO A 505 -0.63 21.40 23.35
CA PRO A 505 -1.01 20.34 24.30
C PRO A 505 -1.84 20.76 25.54
N ALA A 506 -2.40 19.77 26.24
CA ALA A 506 -2.63 19.79 27.69
C ALA A 506 -2.68 18.35 28.22
N GLU A 507 -1.88 18.03 29.23
CA GLU A 507 -1.85 16.74 29.91
C GLU A 507 -2.72 16.76 31.17
N SER A 508 -3.25 15.59 31.54
CA SER A 508 -3.58 15.26 32.93
C SER A 508 -3.68 13.75 33.09
N ASP A 509 -2.72 13.16 33.80
CA ASP A 509 -2.83 11.81 34.36
C ASP A 509 -3.92 11.77 35.44
N ASP A 510 -4.64 10.64 35.54
CA ASP A 510 -4.64 9.84 36.79
C ASP A 510 -5.33 8.48 36.57
N ALA A 511 -4.90 7.48 37.38
CA ALA A 511 -5.59 6.22 37.76
C ALA A 511 -4.83 4.87 37.55
N GLU A 512 -3.84 4.57 38.41
CA GLU A 512 -3.69 3.18 38.92
C GLU A 512 -3.03 3.13 40.32
N ALA A 513 -3.81 2.81 41.36
CA ALA A 513 -3.34 2.36 42.68
C ALA A 513 -4.45 1.60 43.46
N PRO A 514 -4.17 0.47 44.15
CA PRO A 514 -5.19 -0.36 44.81
C PRO A 514 -5.28 -0.20 46.33
N VAL A 515 -6.42 -0.56 46.95
CA VAL A 515 -6.64 -0.49 48.42
C VAL A 515 -7.41 -1.71 48.99
N SER A 516 -6.68 -2.55 49.75
CA SER A 516 -7.05 -3.39 50.92
C SER A 516 -8.29 -4.33 50.97
N GLU A 517 -7.98 -5.64 51.12
CA GLU A 517 -8.30 -6.48 52.32
C GLU A 517 -9.77 -6.86 52.69
N LYS A 518 -10.13 -8.18 52.59
CA LYS A 518 -10.45 -9.04 53.78
C LYS A 518 -10.83 -10.52 53.54
N ALA A 519 -10.40 -11.34 54.51
CA ALA A 519 -11.01 -12.58 55.06
C ALA A 519 -10.98 -13.92 54.26
N GLY A 520 -10.89 -15.04 55.00
CA GLY A 520 -10.82 -16.44 54.51
C GLY A 520 -9.42 -17.05 54.67
N ALA A 521 -8.98 -17.65 55.79
CA ALA A 521 -9.60 -18.58 56.76
C ALA A 521 -9.72 -20.03 56.27
N SER A 522 -8.85 -20.88 56.83
CA SER A 522 -8.87 -22.36 56.95
C SER A 522 -9.61 -23.22 55.90
N SER A 523 -8.85 -24.06 55.20
CA SER A 523 -8.79 -25.50 55.57
C SER A 523 -7.51 -26.16 55.05
#